data_AF-A0A3S1GY58-F1
#
_entry.id   AF-A0A3S1GY58-F1
#
_cell.length_a   1.000
_cell.length_b   1.000
_cell.length_c   1.000
_cell.angle_alpha   90.00
_cell.angle_beta   90.00
_cell.angle_gamma   90.00
#
_symmetry.space_group_name_H-M   'P 1'
#
loop_
_entity.id
_entity.type
_entity.pdbx_description
1 polymer ?
#
loop_
_entity_poly.entity_id
_entity_poly.type
_entity_poly.pdbx_seq_one_letter_code
_entity_poly.pdbx_strand_id
1 'polypeptide(L)'
;MKLSSTDAAPRLIGLVWPFVAVVLIQALVATLSLHTLSAVRAYVGGESQWSKGQKHAIYFLSLYADTGREEYFNEYRQAIAVPLADRAARLALEQAEPDTNAARLGFLGGNNHPDDVAGLIWLFRNFRGVSYLDTAIRHWTDAD
;
A
#
# COMPACT_ATOMS: atom_id res chain seq x y z
N MET A 1 32.18 38.22 39.80
CA MET A 1 30.91 37.53 40.12
C MET A 1 30.93 36.19 39.41
N LYS A 2 31.31 35.11 40.10
CA LYS A 2 31.45 33.76 39.52
C LYS A 2 30.05 33.15 39.42
N LEU A 3 29.52 33.02 38.21
CA LEU A 3 28.28 32.26 37.97
C LEU A 3 28.56 30.79 38.31
N SER A 4 27.88 30.28 39.33
CA SER A 4 27.96 28.88 39.73
C SER A 4 27.54 28.00 38.56
N SER A 5 28.41 27.08 38.16
CA SER A 5 28.23 26.16 37.02
C SER A 5 26.96 25.31 37.12
N THR A 6 26.36 25.23 38.31
CA THR A 6 25.20 24.40 38.64
C THR A 6 23.87 24.98 38.13
N ASP A 7 23.75 26.30 37.97
CA ASP A 7 22.51 26.96 37.51
C ASP A 7 22.45 27.13 35.97
N ALA A 8 23.59 26.96 35.29
CA ALA A 8 23.69 27.13 33.84
C ALA A 8 23.12 25.93 33.06
N ALA A 9 23.31 24.71 33.58
CA ALA A 9 22.86 23.48 32.94
C ALA A 9 21.32 23.42 32.71
N PRO A 10 20.45 23.66 33.72
CA PRO A 10 19.00 23.64 33.50
C PRO A 10 18.51 24.76 32.57
N ARG A 11 19.16 25.93 32.59
CA ARG A 11 18.84 27.05 31.67
C ARG A 11 19.23 26.76 30.23
N LEU A 12 20.40 26.15 30.00
CA LEU A 12 20.85 25.73 28.68
C LEU A 12 19.97 24.62 28.11
N ILE A 13 19.58 23.63 28.92
CA ILE A 13 18.65 22.58 28.52
C ILE A 13 17.29 23.18 28.12
N GLY A 14 16.76 24.12 28.90
CA GLY A 14 15.51 24.81 28.58
C GLY A 14 15.56 25.60 27.26
N LEU A 15 16.73 26.12 26.87
CA LEU A 15 16.92 26.84 25.62
C LEU A 15 17.14 25.91 24.42
N VAL A 16 17.87 24.81 24.59
CA VAL A 16 18.24 23.88 23.51
C VAL A 16 17.13 22.87 23.20
N TRP A 17 16.35 22.47 24.20
CA TRP A 17 15.31 21.46 24.06
C TRP A 17 14.26 21.76 22.97
N PRO A 18 13.73 22.99 22.82
CA PRO A 18 12.81 23.31 21.72
C PRO A 18 13.42 23.05 20.33
N PHE A 19 14.71 23.35 20.13
CA PHE A 19 15.38 23.08 18.85
C PHE A 19 15.52 21.57 18.60
N VAL A 20 15.89 20.81 19.63
CA VAL A 20 15.94 19.34 19.54
C VAL A 20 14.56 18.77 19.22
N ALA A 21 13.51 19.25 19.88
CA ALA A 21 12.14 18.83 19.63
C ALA A 21 11.71 19.14 18.19
N VAL A 22 12.02 20.33 17.67
CA VAL A 22 11.73 20.71 16.27
C VAL A 22 12.46 19.77 15.29
N VAL A 23 13.75 19.50 15.51
CA VAL A 23 14.52 18.57 14.66
C VAL A 23 13.93 17.16 14.68
N LEU A 24 13.53 16.66 15.85
CA LEU A 24 12.90 15.34 15.97
C LEU A 24 11.53 15.29 15.26
N ILE A 25 10.71 16.33 15.40
CA ILE A 25 9.43 16.43 14.70
C ILE A 25 9.64 16.48 13.18
N GLN A 26 10.60 17.27 12.70
CA GLN A 26 10.92 17.33 11.28
C GLN A 26 11.39 15.98 10.74
N ALA A 27 12.27 15.29 11.47
CA ALA A 27 12.74 13.95 11.09
C ALA A 27 11.58 12.93 11.04
N LEU A 28 10.66 13.00 12.00
CA LEU A 28 9.45 12.17 12.02
C LEU A 28 8.55 12.44 10.80
N VAL A 29 8.27 13.72 10.51
CA VAL A 29 7.43 14.11 9.36
C VAL A 29 8.07 13.69 8.04
N ALA A 30 9.39 13.87 7.90
CA ALA A 30 10.14 13.44 6.71
C ALA A 30 10.05 11.93 6.52
N THR A 31 10.25 11.16 7.61
CA THR A 31 10.16 9.70 7.59
C THR A 31 8.76 9.23 7.19
N LEU A 32 7.72 9.79 7.81
CA LEU A 32 6.33 9.47 7.49
C LEU A 32 5.97 9.81 6.03
N SER A 33 6.44 10.96 5.54
CA SER A 33 6.24 11.38 4.15
C SER A 33 6.89 10.41 3.17
N LEU A 34 8.13 9.99 3.43
CA LEU A 34 8.84 9.02 2.59
C LEU A 34 8.17 7.65 2.60
N HIS A 35 7.73 7.17 3.76
CA HIS A 35 6.98 5.92 3.87
C HIS A 35 5.67 5.97 3.09
N THR A 36 4.92 7.07 3.20
CA THR A 36 3.66 7.26 2.48
C THR A 36 3.88 7.28 0.97
N LEU A 37 4.88 8.04 0.50
CA LEU A 37 5.24 8.08 -0.93
C LEU A 37 5.65 6.71 -1.45
N SER A 38 6.38 5.93 -0.66
CA SER A 38 6.75 4.56 -1.02
C SER A 38 5.54 3.65 -1.15
N ALA A 39 4.59 3.72 -0.21
CA ALA A 39 3.37 2.93 -0.27
C ALA A 39 2.46 3.34 -1.44
N VAL A 40 2.35 4.64 -1.74
CA VAL A 40 1.60 5.12 -2.91
C VAL A 40 2.22 4.60 -4.22
N ARG A 41 3.56 4.64 -4.32
CA ARG A 41 4.27 4.07 -5.48
C ARG A 41 3.96 2.58 -5.65
N ALA A 42 3.94 1.83 -4.55
CA ALA A 42 3.57 0.43 -4.56
C ALA A 42 2.13 0.22 -5.08
N TYR A 43 1.17 1.05 -4.67
CA TYR A 43 -0.21 0.98 -5.16
C TYR A 43 -0.30 1.16 -6.68
N VAL A 44 0.42 2.15 -7.23
CA VAL A 44 0.49 2.38 -8.68
C VAL A 44 1.15 1.19 -9.39
N GLY A 45 2.18 0.59 -8.77
CA GLY A 45 2.80 -0.64 -9.26
C GLY A 45 1.81 -1.81 -9.32
N GLY A 46 1.05 -2.02 -8.25
CA GLY A 46 0.00 -3.03 -8.16
C GLY A 46 -1.10 -2.83 -9.20
N GLU A 47 -1.58 -1.59 -9.38
CA GLU A 47 -2.57 -1.25 -10.42
C GLU A 47 -2.09 -1.61 -11.83
N SER A 48 -0.78 -1.46 -12.11
CA SER A 48 -0.20 -1.89 -13.37
C SER A 48 -0.28 -3.40 -13.58
N GLN A 49 -0.03 -4.19 -12.52
CA GLN A 49 -0.14 -5.65 -12.57
C GLN A 49 -1.60 -6.08 -12.75
N TRP A 50 -2.51 -5.48 -11.98
CA TRP A 50 -3.95 -5.69 -12.09
C TRP A 50 -4.46 -5.43 -13.51
N SER A 51 -4.11 -4.28 -14.08
CA SER A 51 -4.53 -3.88 -15.43
C SER A 51 -4.00 -4.82 -16.52
N LYS A 52 -2.77 -5.32 -16.38
CA LYS A 52 -2.19 -6.30 -17.30
C LYS A 52 -2.89 -7.65 -17.18
N GLY A 53 -3.11 -8.13 -15.94
CA GLY A 53 -3.83 -9.37 -15.66
C GLY A 53 -5.24 -9.35 -16.25
N GLN A 54 -6.00 -8.28 -16.02
CA GLN A 54 -7.34 -8.11 -16.57
C GLN A 54 -7.33 -8.13 -18.12
N LYS A 55 -6.45 -7.36 -18.76
CA LYS A 55 -6.36 -7.30 -20.22
C LYS A 55 -5.97 -8.65 -20.83
N HIS A 56 -4.98 -9.33 -20.24
CA HIS A 56 -4.59 -10.67 -20.69
C HIS A 56 -5.70 -11.69 -20.49
N ALA A 57 -6.43 -11.61 -19.37
CA ALA A 57 -7.57 -12.49 -19.12
C ALA A 57 -8.63 -12.34 -20.21
N ILE A 58 -9.05 -11.11 -20.53
CA ILE A 58 -10.03 -10.86 -21.61
C ILE A 58 -9.50 -11.37 -22.96
N TYR A 59 -8.23 -11.09 -23.27
CA TYR A 59 -7.60 -11.50 -24.52
C TYR A 59 -7.59 -13.03 -24.69
N PHE A 60 -7.08 -13.76 -23.70
CA PHE A 60 -6.99 -15.22 -23.77
C PHE A 60 -8.37 -15.90 -23.71
N LEU A 61 -9.32 -15.32 -22.99
CA LEU A 61 -10.70 -15.82 -22.99
C LEU A 61 -11.34 -15.66 -24.37
N SER A 62 -11.10 -14.55 -25.07
CA SER A 62 -11.57 -14.35 -26.46
C SER A 62 -10.94 -15.38 -27.40
N LEU A 63 -9.62 -15.60 -27.32
CA LEU A 63 -8.95 -16.62 -28.13
C LEU A 63 -9.49 -18.02 -27.86
N TYR A 64 -9.78 -18.35 -26.61
CA TYR A 64 -10.42 -19.61 -26.26
C TYR A 64 -11.82 -19.72 -26.88
N ALA A 65 -12.63 -18.66 -26.79
CA ALA A 65 -13.97 -18.64 -27.39
C ALA A 65 -13.95 -18.85 -28.91
N ASP A 66 -12.94 -18.29 -29.59
CA ASP A 66 -12.81 -18.38 -31.05
C ASP A 66 -12.22 -19.72 -31.52
N THR A 67 -11.31 -20.32 -30.74
CA THR A 67 -10.51 -21.47 -31.18
C THR A 67 -10.85 -22.79 -30.49
N GLY A 68 -11.51 -22.74 -29.32
CA GLY A 68 -11.77 -23.89 -28.45
C GLY A 68 -10.51 -24.56 -27.86
N ARG A 69 -9.33 -23.92 -27.96
CA ARG A 69 -8.07 -24.52 -27.49
C ARG A 69 -7.87 -24.31 -25.99
N GLU A 70 -7.80 -25.42 -25.24
CA GLU A 70 -7.62 -25.43 -23.79
C GLU A 70 -6.38 -24.65 -23.30
N GLU A 71 -5.32 -24.55 -24.13
CA GLU A 71 -4.14 -23.74 -23.83
C GLU A 71 -4.50 -22.28 -23.49
N TYR A 72 -5.37 -21.65 -24.29
CA TYR A 72 -5.79 -20.27 -24.03
C TYR A 72 -6.67 -20.16 -22.80
N PHE A 73 -7.43 -21.21 -22.46
CA PHE A 73 -8.19 -21.21 -21.21
C PHE A 73 -7.24 -21.31 -19.99
N ASN A 74 -6.16 -22.07 -20.08
CA ASN A 74 -5.14 -22.11 -19.04
C ASN A 74 -4.46 -20.76 -18.85
N GLU A 75 -4.11 -20.07 -19.94
CA GLU A 75 -3.53 -18.72 -19.91
C GLU A 75 -4.50 -17.69 -19.30
N TYR A 76 -5.79 -17.76 -19.66
CA TYR A 76 -6.83 -16.97 -19.01
C TYR A 76 -6.84 -17.18 -17.49
N ARG A 77 -6.83 -18.45 -17.03
CA ARG A 77 -6.86 -18.77 -15.59
C ARG A 77 -5.65 -18.20 -14.84
N GLN A 78 -4.47 -18.19 -15.46
CA GLN A 78 -3.29 -17.57 -14.87
C GLN A 78 -3.40 -16.05 -14.84
N ALA A 79 -3.86 -15.43 -15.92
CA ALA A 79 -3.99 -13.99 -16.04
C ALA A 79 -5.03 -13.40 -15.07
N ILE A 80 -6.19 -14.05 -14.93
CA ILE A 80 -7.27 -13.59 -14.05
C ILE A 80 -6.94 -13.79 -12.55
N ALA A 81 -6.02 -14.70 -12.22
CA ALA A 81 -5.63 -14.95 -10.84
C ALA A 81 -5.04 -13.71 -10.15
N VAL A 82 -4.33 -12.85 -10.90
CA VAL A 82 -3.72 -11.62 -10.37
C VAL A 82 -4.80 -10.63 -9.88
N PRO A 83 -5.76 -10.18 -10.73
CA PRO A 83 -6.88 -9.36 -10.27
C PRO A 83 -7.69 -9.96 -9.11
N LEU A 84 -7.93 -11.27 -9.15
CA LEU A 84 -8.69 -11.97 -8.10
C LEU A 84 -7.93 -12.00 -6.76
N ALA A 85 -6.61 -12.10 -6.79
CA ALA A 85 -5.77 -12.05 -5.60
C ALA A 85 -5.74 -10.64 -4.98
N ASP A 86 -5.65 -9.59 -5.80
CA ASP A 86 -5.76 -8.20 -5.33
C ASP A 86 -7.13 -7.91 -4.72
N ARG A 87 -8.21 -8.41 -5.35
CA ARG A 87 -9.57 -8.35 -4.80
C ARG A 87 -9.64 -9.05 -3.44
N ALA A 88 -9.08 -10.25 -3.32
CA ALA A 88 -9.04 -10.97 -2.05
C ALA A 88 -8.29 -10.19 -0.97
N ALA A 89 -7.19 -9.51 -1.34
CA ALA A 89 -6.45 -8.65 -0.41
C ALA A 89 -7.30 -7.48 0.10
N ARG A 90 -7.99 -6.79 -0.82
CA ARG A 90 -8.90 -5.69 -0.48
C ARG A 90 -10.01 -6.15 0.45
N LEU A 91 -10.70 -7.23 0.10
CA LEU A 91 -11.79 -7.78 0.92
C LEU A 91 -11.32 -8.18 2.32
N ALA A 92 -10.11 -8.73 2.46
CA ALA A 92 -9.52 -9.04 3.76
C ALA A 92 -9.28 -7.78 4.63
N LEU A 93 -8.90 -6.66 4.00
CA LEU A 93 -8.68 -5.39 4.70
C LEU A 93 -9.96 -4.60 4.98
N GLU A 94 -11.05 -4.87 4.26
CA GLU A 94 -12.35 -4.21 4.43
C GLU A 94 -13.20 -4.80 5.56
N GLN A 95 -12.83 -5.98 6.06
CA GLN A 95 -13.49 -6.61 7.21
C GLN A 95 -13.50 -5.68 8.43
N ALA A 96 -14.50 -5.88 9.31
CA ALA A 96 -14.60 -5.13 10.57
C ALA A 96 -13.33 -5.28 11.42
N GLU A 97 -12.76 -6.49 11.43
CA GLU A 97 -11.40 -6.77 11.91
C GLU A 97 -10.53 -7.16 10.70
N PRO A 98 -9.63 -6.28 10.23
CA PRO A 98 -8.82 -6.54 9.04
C PRO A 98 -7.88 -7.76 9.24
N ASP A 99 -7.98 -8.75 8.35
CA ASP A 99 -7.02 -9.87 8.30
C ASP A 99 -5.80 -9.48 7.47
N THR A 100 -4.77 -8.98 8.15
CA THR A 100 -3.52 -8.56 7.50
C THR A 100 -2.73 -9.73 6.91
N ASN A 101 -2.91 -10.96 7.39
CA ASN A 101 -2.21 -12.13 6.86
C ASN A 101 -2.85 -12.55 5.54
N ALA A 102 -4.19 -12.62 5.48
CA ALA A 102 -4.90 -12.87 4.24
C ALA A 102 -4.63 -11.76 3.21
N ALA A 103 -4.61 -10.50 3.65
CA ALA A 103 -4.25 -9.37 2.78
C ALA A 103 -2.84 -9.52 2.19
N ARG A 104 -1.86 -9.93 3.01
CA ARG A 104 -0.49 -10.18 2.54
C ARG A 104 -0.45 -11.27 1.48
N LEU A 105 -1.18 -12.37 1.68
CA LEU A 105 -1.26 -13.46 0.70
C LEU A 105 -1.89 -12.98 -0.62
N GLY A 106 -2.96 -12.19 -0.55
CA GLY A 106 -3.60 -11.62 -1.72
C GLY A 106 -2.68 -10.69 -2.51
N PHE A 107 -2.00 -9.74 -1.86
CA PHE A 107 -1.08 -8.83 -2.56
C PHE A 107 0.11 -9.55 -3.21
N LEU A 108 0.64 -10.59 -2.55
CA LEU A 108 1.69 -11.43 -3.15
C LEU A 108 1.17 -12.21 -4.35
N GLY A 109 -0.07 -12.73 -4.30
CA GLY A 109 -0.74 -13.35 -5.44
C GLY A 109 -1.05 -12.37 -6.57
N GLY A 110 -1.25 -11.09 -6.25
CA GLY A 110 -1.35 -9.97 -7.19
C GLY A 110 -0.01 -9.53 -7.80
N ASN A 111 1.07 -10.28 -7.54
CA ASN A 111 2.41 -10.01 -8.05
C ASN A 111 3.01 -8.67 -7.57
N ASN A 112 2.56 -8.18 -6.40
CA ASN A 112 3.19 -7.04 -5.73
C ASN A 112 4.52 -7.47 -5.10
N HIS A 113 5.49 -6.54 -5.07
CA HIS A 113 6.80 -6.83 -4.48
C HIS A 113 6.68 -7.08 -2.96
N PRO A 114 7.33 -8.12 -2.39
CA PRO A 114 7.18 -8.45 -0.97
C PRO A 114 7.46 -7.30 0.00
N ASP A 115 8.49 -6.49 -0.29
CA ASP A 115 8.87 -5.34 0.53
C ASP A 115 7.82 -4.21 0.53
N ASP A 116 7.00 -4.15 -0.51
CA ASP A 116 5.97 -3.13 -0.66
C ASP A 116 4.66 -3.53 0.05
N VAL A 117 4.44 -4.83 0.31
CA VAL A 117 3.17 -5.34 0.86
C VAL A 117 2.83 -4.75 2.22
N ALA A 118 3.81 -4.59 3.09
CA ALA A 118 3.59 -3.96 4.40
C ALA A 118 3.15 -2.49 4.25
N GLY A 119 3.74 -1.77 3.29
CA GLY A 119 3.38 -0.39 2.96
C GLY A 119 1.96 -0.29 2.40
N LEU A 120 1.57 -1.19 1.49
CA LEU A 120 0.22 -1.27 0.93
C LEU A 120 -0.84 -1.43 2.03
N ILE A 121 -0.66 -2.42 2.91
CA ILE A 121 -1.58 -2.68 4.03
C ILE A 121 -1.65 -1.47 4.96
N TRP A 122 -0.50 -0.89 5.32
CA TRP A 122 -0.45 0.27 6.19
C TRP A 122 -1.19 1.46 5.57
N LEU A 123 -0.97 1.76 4.30
CA LEU A 123 -1.62 2.88 3.62
C LEU A 123 -3.14 2.67 3.56
N PHE A 124 -3.60 1.46 3.19
CA PHE A 124 -5.03 1.14 3.18
C PHE A 124 -5.68 1.41 4.53
N ARG A 125 -5.11 0.86 5.61
CA ARG A 125 -5.69 0.95 6.95
C ARG A 125 -5.73 2.37 7.49
N ASN A 126 -4.68 3.15 7.25
CA ASN A 126 -4.55 4.48 7.83
C ASN A 126 -5.19 5.58 6.96
N PHE A 127 -5.33 5.36 5.66
CA PHE A 127 -5.80 6.38 4.70
C PHE A 127 -7.10 6.00 3.98
N ARG A 128 -7.75 4.85 4.26
CA ARG A 128 -9.02 4.48 3.60
C ARG A 128 -10.12 5.53 3.70
N GLY A 129 -10.13 6.33 4.77
CA GLY A 129 -11.11 7.40 4.97
C GLY A 129 -10.80 8.71 4.24
N VAL A 130 -9.64 8.81 3.60
CA VAL A 130 -9.28 9.98 2.78
C VAL A 130 -10.03 9.87 1.46
N SER A 131 -10.71 10.95 1.06
CA SER A 131 -11.62 10.97 -0.09
C SER A 131 -11.05 10.34 -1.36
N TYR A 132 -9.77 10.58 -1.66
CA TYR A 132 -9.11 10.03 -2.85
C TYR A 132 -9.01 8.50 -2.82
N LEU A 133 -8.59 7.92 -1.68
CA LEU A 133 -8.46 6.47 -1.56
C LEU A 133 -9.82 5.80 -1.46
N ASP A 134 -10.76 6.40 -0.74
CA ASP A 134 -12.15 5.94 -0.65
C ASP A 134 -12.84 5.92 -2.03
N THR A 135 -12.59 6.93 -2.87
CA THR A 135 -13.10 6.96 -4.25
C THR A 135 -12.47 5.85 -5.10
N ALA A 136 -11.15 5.64 -4.98
CA ALA A 136 -10.48 4.54 -5.68
C ALA A 136 -11.02 3.17 -5.27
N ILE A 137 -11.23 2.94 -3.97
CA ILE A 137 -11.80 1.69 -3.43
C ILE A 137 -13.20 1.43 -3.99
N ARG A 138 -14.03 2.47 -4.09
CA ARG A 138 -15.35 2.37 -4.72
C ARG A 138 -15.26 1.96 -6.19
N HIS A 139 -14.38 2.61 -6.96
CA HIS A 139 -14.17 2.23 -8.35
C HIS A 139 -13.65 0.80 -8.51
N TRP A 140 -12.77 0.33 -7.64
CA TRP A 140 -12.33 -1.07 -7.64
C TRP A 140 -13.45 -2.03 -7.29
N THR A 141 -14.35 -1.65 -6.39
CA THR A 141 -15.51 -2.46 -6.02
C THR A 141 -16.50 -2.58 -7.19
N ASP A 142 -16.68 -1.51 -7.96
CA ASP A 142 -17.57 -1.50 -9.14
C ASP A 142 -16.99 -2.27 -10.34
N ALA A 143 -15.67 -2.46 -10.39
CA ALA A 143 -14.94 -3.11 -11.47
C ALA A 143 -14.72 -4.62 -11.27
N ASP A 144 -15.03 -5.15 -10.09
CA ASP A 144 -14.99 -6.58 -9.73
C ASP A 144 -16.17 -7.37 -10.33
#